data_AF-A0A292PUH5-F1
#
_entry.id   AF-A0A292PUH5-F1
#
_cell.length_a   1.000
_cell.length_b   1.000
_cell.length_c   1.000
_cell.angle_alpha   90.00
_cell.angle_beta   90.00
_cell.angle_gamma   90.00
#
_symmetry.space_group_name_H-M   'P 1'
#
loop_
_entity.id
_entity.type
_entity.pdbx_description
1 polymer ?
#
loop_
_entity_poly.entity_id
_entity_poly.type
_entity_poly.pdbx_seq_one_letter_code
_entity_poly.pdbx_strand_id
1 'polypeptide(L)'
;MHTLWFSPDGEYLAFLKFNETEVPTYTIPYYIARQQVTPPYPVELRIKYPKTGEKNPTVTFHLLEAYTPDNLIISEVAWVAEKHESVIIRARNRVQDMEKLVLVDVESGNARVVRERDGTDGWLENYLAIT
;
A
#
# COMPACT_ATOMS: atom_id res chain seq x y z
N MET A 1 2.19 -7.59 -6.51
CA MET A 1 2.33 -6.47 -5.56
C MET A 1 2.81 -7.06 -4.25
N HIS A 2 3.96 -6.61 -3.76
CA HIS A 2 4.53 -7.08 -2.51
C HIS A 2 4.12 -6.10 -1.40
N THR A 3 4.02 -6.57 -0.16
CA THR A 3 3.76 -5.73 1.02
C THR A 3 4.93 -5.74 2.01
N LEU A 4 6.01 -6.41 1.63
CA LEU A 4 7.25 -6.55 2.39
C LEU A 4 8.45 -6.62 1.42
N TRP A 5 9.57 -6.02 1.80
CA TRP A 5 10.80 -5.94 1.00
C TRP A 5 12.02 -6.03 1.91
N PHE A 6 12.82 -7.08 1.76
CA PHE A 6 14.12 -7.19 2.41
C PHE A 6 15.10 -6.21 1.77
N SER A 7 15.96 -5.60 2.59
CA SER A 7 17.12 -4.89 2.08
C SER A 7 18.03 -5.84 1.31
N PRO A 8 18.81 -5.33 0.33
CA PRO A 8 19.77 -6.12 -0.44
C PRO A 8 20.75 -6.97 0.39
N ASP A 9 21.16 -6.46 1.56
CA ASP A 9 22.02 -7.15 2.52
C ASP A 9 21.26 -8.01 3.55
N GLY A 10 19.92 -7.95 3.55
CA GLY A 10 19.05 -8.72 4.44
C GLY A 10 18.97 -8.22 5.89
N GLU A 11 19.59 -7.09 6.23
CA GLU A 11 19.59 -6.57 7.60
C GLU A 11 18.28 -5.87 7.98
N TYR A 12 17.56 -5.30 7.00
CA TYR A 12 16.33 -4.55 7.22
C TYR A 12 15.16 -5.15 6.44
N LEU A 13 13.97 -5.03 7.03
CA LEU A 13 12.71 -5.40 6.41
C LEU A 13 11.80 -4.17 6.35
N ALA A 14 11.52 -3.70 5.13
CA ALA A 14 10.50 -2.72 4.88
C ALA A 14 9.14 -3.41 4.73
N PHE A 15 8.07 -2.87 5.31
CA PHE A 15 6.73 -3.42 5.13
C PHE A 15 5.62 -2.37 5.24
N LEU A 16 4.45 -2.71 4.70
CA LEU A 16 3.25 -1.90 4.82
C LEU A 16 2.34 -2.44 5.92
N LYS A 17 1.86 -1.54 6.79
CA LYS A 17 0.80 -1.82 7.74
C LYS A 17 -0.49 -1.14 7.29
N PHE A 18 -1.52 -1.96 7.10
CA PHE A 18 -2.86 -1.54 6.71
C PHE A 18 -3.76 -1.43 7.94
N ASN A 19 -4.33 -0.25 8.17
CA ASN A 19 -5.36 -0.06 9.19
C ASN A 19 -6.73 0.03 8.50
N GLU A 20 -7.53 -1.02 8.68
CA GLU A 20 -8.86 -1.16 8.07
C GLU A 20 -10.01 -0.93 9.06
N THR A 21 -9.73 -0.36 10.23
CA THR A 21 -10.72 -0.16 11.30
C THR A 21 -11.96 0.60 10.81
N GLU A 22 -11.73 1.63 10.00
CA GLU A 22 -12.77 2.51 9.46
C GLU A 22 -13.23 2.13 8.05
N VAL A 23 -12.67 1.07 7.47
CA VAL A 23 -13.09 0.56 6.16
C VAL A 23 -14.41 -0.20 6.32
N PRO A 24 -15.44 0.09 5.50
CA PRO A 24 -16.70 -0.64 5.54
C PRO A 24 -16.54 -2.13 5.27
N THR A 25 -17.47 -2.92 5.81
CA THR A 25 -17.49 -4.37 5.63
C THR A 25 -18.53 -4.75 4.58
N TYR A 26 -18.11 -5.53 3.59
CA TYR A 26 -18.98 -6.17 2.62
C TYR A 26 -19.19 -7.64 2.99
N THR A 27 -20.46 -8.09 2.91
CA THR A 27 -20.85 -9.46 3.26
C THR A 27 -21.14 -10.27 2.00
N ILE A 28 -20.48 -11.41 1.87
CA ILE A 28 -20.65 -12.37 0.78
C ILE A 28 -21.33 -13.63 1.34
N PRO A 29 -22.53 -14.00 0.87
CA PRO A 29 -23.15 -15.26 1.24
C PRO A 29 -22.51 -16.43 0.48
N TYR A 30 -22.01 -17.42 1.22
CA TYR A 30 -21.52 -18.70 0.71
C TYR A 30 -22.59 -19.77 0.88
N TYR A 31 -23.21 -20.17 -0.23
CA TYR A 31 -24.27 -21.17 -0.24
C TYR A 31 -23.75 -22.61 -0.20
N ILE A 32 -22.59 -22.89 -0.81
CA ILE A 32 -22.00 -24.25 -0.87
C ILE A 32 -20.80 -24.39 0.10
N ALA A 33 -20.20 -23.27 0.54
CA ALA A 33 -19.10 -23.22 1.52
C ALA A 33 -17.97 -24.25 1.30
N ARG A 34 -17.66 -24.61 0.04
CA ARG A 34 -16.68 -25.64 -0.36
C ARG A 34 -17.00 -27.07 0.14
N GLN A 35 -18.27 -27.36 0.41
CA GLN A 35 -18.74 -28.69 0.82
C GLN A 35 -19.35 -29.44 -0.38
N GLN A 36 -19.26 -30.78 -0.37
CA GLN A 36 -19.90 -31.63 -1.38
C GLN A 36 -21.43 -31.63 -1.28
N VAL A 37 -21.96 -31.43 -0.07
CA VAL A 37 -23.39 -31.34 0.22
C VAL A 37 -23.69 -29.90 0.62
N THR A 38 -24.75 -29.32 0.04
CA THR A 38 -25.15 -27.94 0.33
C THR A 38 -25.62 -27.84 1.79
N PRO A 39 -25.02 -26.97 2.63
CA PRO A 39 -25.50 -26.77 3.99
C PRO A 39 -26.92 -26.19 4.00
N PRO A 40 -27.75 -26.49 5.02
CA PRO A 40 -29.12 -26.01 5.10
C PRO A 40 -29.22 -24.48 5.26
N TYR A 41 -28.16 -23.83 5.72
CA TYR A 41 -28.08 -22.38 5.87
C TYR A 41 -26.76 -21.85 5.27
N PRO A 42 -26.80 -20.71 4.55
CA PRO A 42 -25.59 -20.08 4.01
C PRO A 42 -24.65 -19.61 5.12
N VAL A 43 -23.36 -19.58 4.81
CA VAL A 43 -22.33 -18.98 5.67
C VAL A 43 -21.99 -17.59 5.13
N GLU A 44 -21.90 -16.59 6.00
CA GLU A 44 -21.51 -15.24 5.60
C GLU A 44 -19.99 -15.04 5.73
N LEU A 45 -19.34 -14.63 4.64
CA LEU A 45 -17.98 -14.11 4.68
C LEU A 45 -18.02 -12.59 4.74
N ARG A 46 -17.36 -12.01 5.73
CA ARG A 46 -17.26 -10.56 5.91
C ARG A 46 -15.85 -10.10 5.53
N ILE A 47 -15.75 -9.22 4.55
CA ILE A 47 -14.47 -8.65 4.08
C ILE A 47 -14.48 -7.13 4.20
N LYS A 48 -13.31 -6.52 4.44
CA LYS A 48 -13.13 -5.06 4.36
C LYS A 48 -13.07 -4.67 2.89
N TYR A 49 -14.00 -3.84 2.43
CA TYR A 49 -14.12 -3.47 1.03
C TYR A 49 -14.71 -2.06 0.90
N PRO A 50 -13.90 -1.03 0.59
CA PRO A 50 -14.40 0.32 0.38
C PRO A 50 -14.99 0.46 -1.03
N LYS A 51 -16.27 0.83 -1.11
CA LYS A 51 -16.91 1.26 -2.36
C LYS A 51 -16.52 2.69 -2.71
N THR A 52 -16.94 3.14 -3.90
CA THR A 52 -16.73 4.52 -4.35
C THR A 52 -17.21 5.53 -3.32
N GLY A 53 -16.31 6.41 -2.90
CA GLY A 53 -16.58 7.45 -1.88
C GLY A 53 -16.40 7.01 -0.43
N GLU A 54 -16.22 5.70 -0.15
CA GLU A 54 -16.05 5.21 1.22
C GLU A 54 -14.60 5.35 1.72
N LYS A 55 -14.38 5.22 3.03
CA LYS A 55 -13.05 5.40 3.62
C LYS A 55 -12.09 4.28 3.21
N ASN A 56 -10.94 4.66 2.66
CA ASN A 56 -9.86 3.73 2.30
C ASN A 56 -9.11 3.29 3.57
N PRO A 57 -8.44 2.13 3.52
CA PRO A 57 -7.52 1.75 4.58
C PRO A 57 -6.39 2.78 4.71
N THR A 58 -6.04 3.13 5.95
CA THR A 58 -4.85 3.96 6.19
C THR A 58 -3.61 3.08 6.09
N VAL A 59 -2.72 3.44 5.16
CA VAL A 59 -1.48 2.68 4.92
C VAL A 59 -0.31 3.43 5.53
N THR A 60 0.52 2.70 6.27
CA THR A 60 1.73 3.24 6.89
C THR A 60 2.91 2.39 6.48
N PHE A 61 4.03 3.04 6.18
CA PHE A 61 5.28 2.40 5.78
C PHE A 61 6.19 2.28 7.00
N HIS A 62 6.73 1.10 7.24
CA HIS A 62 7.54 0.81 8.42
C HIS A 62 8.88 0.25 8.03
N LEU A 63 9.91 0.78 8.68
CA LEU A 63 11.31 0.39 8.55
C LEU A 63 11.94 0.42 9.95
N LEU A 64 11.48 -0.44 10.87
CA LEU A 64 11.70 -0.34 12.33
C LEU A 64 11.15 0.95 13.00
N GLU A 65 11.15 2.09 12.31
CA GLU A 65 10.41 3.33 12.62
C GLU A 65 9.39 3.68 11.51
N ALA A 66 8.35 4.43 11.88
CA ALA A 66 7.13 4.59 11.08
C ALA A 66 7.13 5.88 10.23
N TYR A 67 7.06 5.74 8.91
CA TYR A 67 6.61 6.80 8.01
C TYR A 67 5.09 6.70 7.84
N THR A 68 4.37 7.75 8.27
CA THR A 68 2.90 7.80 8.31
C THR A 68 2.38 8.83 7.30
N PRO A 69 2.26 8.47 6.02
CA PRO A 69 1.59 9.34 5.06
C PRO A 69 0.08 9.34 5.32
N ASP A 70 -0.52 10.52 5.43
CA ASP A 70 -1.98 10.65 5.59
C ASP A 70 -2.68 10.50 4.24
N ASN A 71 -3.62 9.56 4.16
CA ASN A 71 -4.52 9.33 3.02
C ASN A 71 -3.82 9.22 1.64
N LEU A 72 -2.64 8.59 1.59
CA LEU A 72 -1.92 8.28 0.35
C LEU A 72 -2.02 6.81 -0.03
N ILE A 73 -1.98 6.56 -1.33
CA ILE A 73 -1.85 5.23 -1.93
C ILE A 73 -0.38 4.97 -2.22
N ILE A 74 0.22 4.00 -1.54
CA ILE A 74 1.57 3.54 -1.85
C ILE A 74 1.48 2.49 -2.95
N SER A 75 2.10 2.78 -4.09
CA SER A 75 2.00 1.95 -5.29
C SER A 75 3.26 1.11 -5.57
N GLU A 76 4.43 1.59 -5.14
CA GLU A 76 5.70 0.93 -5.39
C GLU A 76 6.69 1.30 -4.28
N VAL A 77 7.53 0.34 -3.90
CA VAL A 77 8.62 0.49 -2.95
C VAL A 77 9.80 -0.28 -3.53
N ALA A 78 10.99 0.34 -3.52
CA ALA A 78 12.22 -0.29 -3.97
C ALA A 78 13.40 0.15 -3.10
N TRP A 79 14.31 -0.78 -2.85
CA TRP A 79 15.64 -0.45 -2.32
C TRP A 79 16.51 0.05 -3.47
N VAL A 80 17.21 1.16 -3.25
CA VAL A 80 17.99 1.85 -4.30
C VAL A 80 19.48 1.96 -4.00
N ALA A 81 19.92 1.39 -2.87
CA ALA A 81 21.32 1.23 -2.50
C ALA A 81 21.77 -0.22 -2.68
N GLU A 82 23.08 -0.47 -2.67
CA GLU A 82 23.64 -1.85 -2.71
C GLU A 82 23.40 -2.61 -1.40
N LYS A 83 23.18 -1.87 -0.31
CA LYS A 83 22.91 -2.34 1.05
C LYS A 83 21.57 -1.77 1.51
N HIS A 84 21.43 -1.43 2.78
CA HIS A 84 20.21 -0.84 3.35
C HIS A 84 20.21 0.69 3.45
N GLU A 85 21.09 1.43 2.78
CA GLU A 85 21.25 2.88 3.01
C GLU A 85 20.01 3.70 2.63
N SER A 86 19.29 3.28 1.58
CA SER A 86 18.18 4.08 1.03
C SER A 86 17.08 3.24 0.41
N VAL A 87 15.84 3.63 0.70
CA VAL A 87 14.61 3.08 0.13
C VAL A 87 13.79 4.19 -0.50
N ILE A 88 13.16 3.93 -1.64
CA ILE A 88 12.29 4.88 -2.33
C ILE A 88 10.86 4.37 -2.38
N ILE A 89 9.92 5.28 -2.16
CA ILE A 89 8.49 5.01 -2.08
C ILE A 89 7.77 5.87 -3.12
N ARG A 90 6.92 5.24 -3.94
CA ARG A 90 5.98 5.93 -4.82
C ARG A 90 4.62 6.06 -4.15
N ALA A 91 4.33 7.27 -3.70
CA ALA A 91 3.07 7.62 -3.08
C ALA A 91 2.20 8.46 -4.03
N ARG A 92 0.89 8.23 -4.00
CA ARG A 92 -0.10 8.98 -4.77
C ARG A 92 -1.20 9.47 -3.86
N ASN A 93 -1.85 10.55 -4.23
CA ASN A 93 -3.07 10.94 -3.54
C ASN A 93 -4.24 10.00 -3.91
N ARG A 94 -5.33 10.09 -3.15
CA ARG A 94 -6.52 9.27 -3.34
C ARG A 94 -7.19 9.45 -4.71
N VAL A 95 -7.13 10.65 -5.28
CA VAL A 95 -7.71 10.98 -6.60
C VAL A 95 -6.85 10.43 -7.74
N GLN A 96 -5.58 10.10 -7.47
CA GLN A 96 -4.61 9.52 -8.39
C GLN A 96 -4.15 10.43 -9.54
N ASP A 97 -4.27 11.75 -9.34
CA ASP A 97 -3.77 12.80 -10.24
C ASP A 97 -2.41 13.37 -9.77
N MET A 98 -2.01 13.12 -8.52
CA MET A 98 -0.74 13.58 -7.96
C MET A 98 0.12 12.41 -7.50
N GLU A 99 1.40 12.41 -7.89
CA GLU A 99 2.39 11.41 -7.49
C GLU A 99 3.66 12.05 -6.95
N LYS A 100 4.21 11.44 -5.89
CA LYS A 100 5.51 11.77 -5.33
C LYS A 100 6.38 10.53 -5.21
N LEU A 101 7.64 10.65 -5.61
CA LEU A 101 8.69 9.72 -5.22
C LEU A 101 9.40 10.29 -3.99
N VAL A 102 9.33 9.55 -2.90
CA VAL A 102 9.93 9.89 -1.61
C VAL A 102 11.11 8.97 -1.38
N LEU A 103 12.32 9.54 -1.30
CA LEU A 103 13.51 8.82 -0.89
C LEU A 103 13.65 8.93 0.62
N VAL A 104 13.83 7.80 1.28
CA VAL A 104 14.03 7.70 2.73
C VAL A 104 15.44 7.17 2.98
N ASP A 105 16.21 7.95 3.74
CA ASP A 105 17.49 7.53 4.29
C ASP A 105 17.25 6.69 5.54
N VAL A 106 17.85 5.50 5.60
CA VAL A 106 17.51 4.49 6.62
C VAL A 106 18.12 4.80 7.98
N GLU A 107 19.37 5.25 8.02
CA GLU A 107 20.05 5.54 9.29
C GLU A 107 19.47 6.77 9.97
N SER A 108 19.18 7.83 9.20
CA SER A 108 18.70 9.09 9.76
C SER A 108 17.18 9.19 9.86
N GLY A 109 16.44 8.29 9.19
CA GLY A 109 14.98 8.35 9.07
C GLY A 109 14.47 9.53 8.23
N ASN A 110 15.37 10.31 7.62
CA ASN A 110 15.00 11.49 6.86
C ASN A 110 14.37 11.11 5.53
N ALA A 111 13.19 11.67 5.26
CA ALA A 111 12.49 11.52 4.00
C ALA A 111 12.55 12.81 3.19
N ARG A 112 12.82 12.71 1.88
CA ARG A 112 12.74 13.84 0.95
C ARG A 112 12.05 13.45 -0.35
N VAL A 113 11.30 14.39 -0.93
CA VAL A 113 10.70 14.21 -2.25
C VAL A 113 11.78 14.41 -3.30
N VAL A 114 12.00 13.41 -4.15
CA VAL A 114 13.00 13.46 -5.24
C VAL A 114 12.37 13.68 -6.61
N ARG A 115 11.07 13.40 -6.73
CA ARG A 115 10.30 13.66 -7.96
C ARG A 115 8.84 13.87 -7.62
N GLU A 116 8.19 14.75 -8.38
CA GLU A 116 6.75 14.97 -8.34
C GLU A 116 6.19 14.92 -9.76
N ARG A 117 4.98 14.38 -9.90
CA ARG A 117 4.21 14.43 -11.15
C ARG A 117 2.81 14.95 -10.82
N ASP A 118 2.37 15.89 -11.65
CA ASP A 118 1.03 16.44 -11.67
C ASP A 118 0.35 15.98 -12.96
N GLY A 119 -0.78 15.31 -12.82
CA GLY A 119 -1.65 14.83 -13.88
C GLY A 119 -3.09 15.30 -13.69
N THR A 120 -3.29 16.50 -13.13
CA THR A 120 -4.62 17.11 -12.89
C THR A 120 -5.44 17.27 -14.20
N ASP A 121 -4.81 17.17 -15.36
CA ASP A 121 -5.44 17.14 -16.68
C ASP A 121 -6.00 15.75 -17.08
N GLY A 122 -5.88 14.73 -16.23
CA GLY A 122 -6.37 13.38 -16.48
C GLY A 122 -6.04 12.40 -15.36
N TRP A 123 -5.34 11.32 -15.71
CA TRP A 123 -4.85 10.32 -14.75
C TRP A 123 -3.37 10.04 -14.99
N LEU A 124 -2.67 9.68 -13.92
CA LEU A 124 -1.25 9.35 -14.01
C LEU A 124 -1.04 7.92 -14.52
N GLU A 125 -0.33 7.82 -15.65
CA GLU A 125 0.07 6.54 -16.23
C GLU A 125 1.28 5.90 -15.52
N ASN A 126 1.30 4.56 -15.54
CA ASN A 126 2.25 3.70 -14.82
C ASN A 126 3.38 3.13 -15.69
N TYR A 127 3.66 3.72 -16.85
CA TYR A 127 4.64 3.17 -17.79
C TYR A 127 6.10 3.23 -17.30
N LEU A 128 6.37 3.94 -16.22
CA LEU A 128 7.71 4.06 -15.64
C LEU A 128 7.71 3.33 -14.29
N ALA A 129 8.46 2.24 -14.17
CA ALA A 129 8.80 1.66 -12.88
C ALA A 129 9.91 2.50 -12.20
N ILE A 130 10.09 2.33 -10.90
CA ILE A 130 11.27 2.89 -10.20
C ILE A 130 12.53 2.12 -10.63
N THR A 131 12.39 0.80 -10.78
CA THR A 131 13.46 -0.14 -11.16
C THR A 131 13.13 -0.85 -12.45
#